data_AF-A0A536X5E6-F1
#
_entry.id   AF-A0A536X5E6-F1
#
_cell.length_a   1.000
_cell.length_b   1.000
_cell.length_c   1.000
_cell.angle_alpha   90.00
_cell.angle_beta   90.00
_cell.angle_gamma   90.00
#
_symmetry.space_group_name_H-M   'P 1'
#
loop_
_entity.id
_entity.type
_entity.pdbx_description
1 polymer ?
#
loop_
_entity_poly.entity_id
_entity_poly.type
_entity_poly.pdbx_seq_one_letter_code
_entity_poly.pdbx_strand_id
1 'polypeptide(L)'
;MPHEPQGLVAQAYQQSRRELRSYLTRIVLRPDVAEELVQQAAVKLIEAQQDDKGAPPDAEGMRAWLFRVGTNLAIDHLRRHSTWRENIMLEAREVAERTDAFLAESSLLRGSAEMSAIAREHLAVCFACTLRNLPTQQAAALLLVEVYGFTVDEAAGILDASFGQAKNWIQSARGYLNDKYGTTCALITKQGVCHQCVELSEFFHGRQDDPLEGTARDVDARIAILRERREATLGPWHKLMMRLVDDVLKG
;
A
#
# COMPACT_ATOMS: atom_id res chain seq x y z
N MET A 1 -31.39 0.33 -23.34
CA MET A 1 -30.53 1.37 -23.94
C MET A 1 -29.12 0.82 -23.97
N PRO A 2 -28.45 0.73 -25.13
CA PRO A 2 -27.05 0.30 -25.14
C PRO A 2 -26.24 1.40 -24.44
N HIS A 3 -25.56 1.06 -23.36
CA HIS A 3 -24.58 1.96 -22.76
C HIS A 3 -23.50 2.21 -23.82
N GLU A 4 -23.29 3.47 -24.20
CA GLU A 4 -22.15 3.85 -25.03
C GLU A 4 -20.86 3.26 -24.43
N PRO A 5 -19.97 2.65 -25.23
CA PRO A 5 -18.72 2.05 -24.76
C PRO A 5 -17.91 2.99 -23.84
N GLN A 6 -17.97 4.29 -24.10
CA GLN A 6 -17.32 5.33 -23.30
C GLN A 6 -17.90 5.47 -21.88
N GLY A 7 -19.20 5.23 -21.70
CA GLY A 7 -19.87 5.30 -20.40
C GLY A 7 -19.48 4.14 -19.47
N LEU A 8 -19.29 2.95 -20.02
CA LEU A 8 -18.87 1.77 -19.25
C LEU A 8 -17.43 1.92 -18.73
N VAL A 9 -16.52 2.43 -19.56
CA VAL A 9 -15.13 2.69 -19.19
C VAL A 9 -15.03 3.72 -18.07
N ALA A 10 -15.77 4.83 -18.21
CA ALA A 10 -15.82 5.86 -17.19
C ALA A 10 -16.35 5.29 -15.86
N GLN A 11 -17.40 4.47 -15.91
CA GLN A 11 -17.97 3.82 -14.74
C GLN A 11 -16.98 2.86 -14.06
N ALA A 12 -16.35 1.95 -14.83
CA ALA A 12 -15.39 0.99 -14.32
C ALA A 12 -14.17 1.69 -13.68
N TYR A 13 -13.68 2.76 -14.31
CA TYR A 13 -12.62 3.58 -13.74
C TYR A 13 -13.08 4.23 -12.42
N GLN A 14 -14.22 4.91 -12.38
CA GLN A 14 -14.70 5.58 -11.17
C GLN A 14 -14.90 4.60 -10.00
N GLN A 15 -15.42 3.40 -10.28
CA GLN A 15 -15.60 2.34 -9.28
C GLN A 15 -14.26 1.81 -8.75
N SER A 16 -13.26 1.65 -9.62
CA SER A 16 -11.97 1.03 -9.25
C SER A 16 -10.92 2.04 -8.78
N ARG A 17 -11.07 3.34 -9.08
CA ARG A 17 -10.03 4.36 -8.91
C ARG A 17 -9.51 4.46 -7.48
N ARG A 18 -10.40 4.50 -6.49
CA ARG A 18 -10.01 4.66 -5.08
C ARG A 18 -9.19 3.46 -4.60
N GLU A 19 -9.68 2.28 -4.93
CA GLU A 19 -9.05 1.02 -4.59
C GLU A 19 -7.69 0.86 -5.29
N LEU A 20 -7.64 1.10 -6.61
CA LEU A 20 -6.40 1.06 -7.40
C LEU A 20 -5.37 2.06 -6.89
N ARG A 21 -5.75 3.31 -6.62
CA ARG A 21 -4.84 4.31 -6.06
C ARG A 21 -4.26 3.85 -4.73
N SER A 22 -5.12 3.31 -3.86
CA SER A 22 -4.74 2.82 -2.55
C SER A 22 -3.78 1.62 -2.65
N TYR A 23 -4.01 0.72 -3.62
CA TYR A 23 -3.14 -0.41 -3.94
C TYR A 23 -1.77 0.06 -4.44
N LEU A 24 -1.75 0.92 -5.47
CA LEU A 24 -0.50 1.45 -6.02
C LEU A 24 0.27 2.26 -4.97
N THR A 25 -0.41 3.01 -4.10
CA THR A 25 0.22 3.72 -2.98
C THR A 25 0.93 2.75 -2.03
N ARG A 26 0.38 1.56 -1.77
CA ARG A 26 1.05 0.55 -0.94
C ARG A 26 2.25 -0.10 -1.63
N ILE A 27 2.28 -0.11 -2.96
CA ILE A 27 3.42 -0.61 -3.74
C ILE A 27 4.53 0.44 -3.80
N VAL A 28 4.22 1.69 -4.14
CA VAL A 28 5.26 2.72 -4.36
C VAL A 28 5.57 3.58 -3.14
N LEU A 29 4.70 3.59 -2.12
CA LEU A 29 4.77 4.45 -0.92
C LEU A 29 4.80 5.96 -1.22
N ARG A 30 4.33 6.35 -2.41
CA ARG A 30 4.28 7.73 -2.89
C ARG A 30 2.89 8.01 -3.47
N PRO A 31 2.02 8.73 -2.75
CA PRO A 31 0.63 8.93 -3.17
C PRO A 31 0.49 9.72 -4.48
N ASP A 32 1.39 10.66 -4.72
CA ASP A 32 1.52 11.45 -5.95
C ASP A 32 1.91 10.58 -7.14
N VAL A 33 2.95 9.75 -6.99
CA VAL A 33 3.34 8.77 -8.02
C VAL A 33 2.20 7.79 -8.26
N ALA A 34 1.57 7.27 -7.21
CA ALA A 34 0.45 6.34 -7.36
C ALA A 34 -0.73 6.97 -8.12
N GLU A 35 -1.04 8.23 -7.89
CA GLU A 35 -2.06 8.98 -8.62
C GLU A 35 -1.70 9.15 -10.10
N GLU A 36 -0.43 9.43 -10.42
CA GLU A 36 0.05 9.47 -11.80
C GLU A 36 -0.10 8.11 -12.50
N LEU A 37 0.29 7.01 -11.84
CA LEU A 37 0.18 5.66 -12.39
C LEU A 37 -1.28 5.25 -12.62
N VAL A 38 -2.20 5.66 -11.73
CA VAL A 38 -3.65 5.48 -11.93
C VAL A 38 -4.12 6.19 -13.20
N GLN A 39 -3.69 7.44 -13.41
CA GLN A 39 -4.06 8.21 -14.59
C GLN A 39 -3.50 7.59 -15.86
N GLN A 40 -2.24 7.16 -15.86
CA GLN A 40 -1.63 6.44 -16.99
C GLN A 40 -2.38 5.14 -17.30
N ALA A 41 -2.80 4.37 -16.29
CA ALA A 41 -3.59 3.17 -16.49
C ALA A 41 -4.97 3.49 -17.10
N ALA A 42 -5.62 4.57 -16.66
CA ALA A 42 -6.91 5.00 -17.21
C ALA A 42 -6.81 5.42 -18.69
N VAL A 43 -5.76 6.17 -19.06
CA VAL A 43 -5.50 6.54 -20.46
C VAL A 43 -5.33 5.30 -21.32
N LYS A 44 -4.51 4.34 -20.88
CA LYS A 44 -4.30 3.08 -21.61
C LYS A 44 -5.59 2.28 -21.77
N LEU A 45 -6.51 2.32 -20.79
CA LEU A 45 -7.81 1.63 -20.90
C LEU A 45 -8.69 2.28 -21.98
N ILE A 46 -8.71 3.61 -22.02
CA ILE A 46 -9.45 4.37 -23.04
C ILE A 46 -8.90 4.07 -24.43
N GLU A 47 -7.57 4.10 -24.60
CA GLU A 47 -6.91 3.75 -25.87
C GLU A 47 -7.23 2.31 -26.30
N ALA A 48 -7.15 1.34 -25.37
CA ALA A 48 -7.43 -0.06 -25.67
C ALA A 48 -8.90 -0.30 -26.08
N GLN A 49 -9.84 0.50 -25.57
CA GLN A 49 -11.24 0.47 -25.97
C GLN A 49 -11.50 1.13 -27.32
N GLN A 50 -10.84 2.25 -27.60
CA GLN A 50 -10.98 2.95 -28.89
C GLN A 50 -10.44 2.13 -30.06
N ASP A 51 -9.34 1.42 -29.83
CA ASP A 51 -8.64 0.66 -30.86
C ASP A 51 -9.12 -0.80 -31.00
N ASP A 52 -10.15 -1.23 -30.23
CA ASP A 52 -10.59 -2.63 -30.10
C ASP A 52 -9.43 -3.60 -29.77
N LYS A 53 -8.44 -3.13 -28.99
CA LYS A 53 -7.18 -3.83 -28.67
C LYS A 53 -7.27 -4.65 -27.39
N GLY A 54 -8.42 -5.30 -27.15
CA GLY A 54 -8.56 -6.27 -26.06
C GLY A 54 -8.78 -5.65 -24.68
N ALA A 55 -9.45 -4.50 -24.62
CA ALA A 55 -10.02 -4.06 -23.35
C ALA A 55 -11.23 -4.94 -22.98
N PRO A 56 -11.39 -5.35 -21.71
CA PRO A 56 -12.46 -6.27 -21.33
C PRO A 56 -13.86 -5.67 -21.54
N PRO A 57 -14.87 -6.51 -21.85
CA PRO A 57 -16.22 -6.03 -22.17
C PRO A 57 -17.06 -5.67 -20.96
N ASP A 58 -16.64 -6.06 -19.74
CA ASP A 58 -17.38 -5.86 -18.50
C ASP A 58 -16.52 -5.15 -17.43
N ALA A 59 -17.20 -4.66 -16.38
CA ALA A 59 -16.57 -3.86 -15.34
C ALA A 59 -15.55 -4.65 -14.49
N GLU A 60 -15.75 -5.95 -14.28
CA GLU A 60 -14.88 -6.80 -13.48
C GLU A 60 -13.56 -7.07 -14.21
N GLY A 61 -13.64 -7.42 -15.49
CA GLY A 61 -12.51 -7.53 -16.39
C GLY A 61 -11.76 -6.19 -16.49
N MET A 62 -12.47 -5.07 -16.64
CA MET A 62 -11.83 -3.74 -16.66
C MET A 62 -11.11 -3.42 -15.34
N ARG A 63 -11.67 -3.81 -14.20
CA ARG A 63 -10.99 -3.70 -12.89
C ARG A 63 -9.70 -4.52 -12.89
N ALA A 64 -9.76 -5.81 -13.23
CA ALA A 64 -8.56 -6.66 -13.30
C ALA A 64 -7.51 -6.11 -14.27
N TRP A 65 -7.94 -5.58 -15.42
CA TRP A 65 -7.07 -4.96 -16.41
C TRP A 65 -6.39 -3.69 -15.88
N LEU A 66 -7.12 -2.82 -15.16
CA LEU A 66 -6.55 -1.62 -14.54
C LEU A 66 -5.52 -1.99 -13.47
N PHE A 67 -5.78 -3.02 -12.67
CA PHE A 67 -4.80 -3.53 -11.71
C PHE A 67 -3.58 -4.14 -12.39
N ARG A 68 -3.74 -4.88 -13.50
CA ARG A 68 -2.64 -5.39 -14.32
C ARG A 68 -1.74 -4.26 -14.82
N VAL A 69 -2.33 -3.29 -15.50
CA VAL A 69 -1.57 -2.16 -16.08
C VAL A 69 -0.95 -1.31 -14.97
N GLY A 70 -1.70 -0.97 -13.93
CA GLY A 70 -1.19 -0.22 -12.79
C GLY A 70 -0.04 -0.94 -12.08
N THR A 71 -0.14 -2.26 -11.87
CA THR A 71 0.93 -3.06 -11.26
C THR A 71 2.19 -3.04 -12.11
N ASN A 72 2.06 -3.26 -13.42
CA ASN A 72 3.21 -3.22 -14.33
C ASN A 72 3.88 -1.84 -14.34
N LEU A 73 3.10 -0.77 -14.41
CA LEU A 73 3.61 0.61 -14.33
C LEU A 73 4.33 0.87 -13.00
N ALA A 74 3.79 0.39 -11.87
CA ALA A 74 4.43 0.52 -10.56
C ALA A 74 5.74 -0.28 -10.47
N ILE A 75 5.77 -1.51 -10.98
CA ILE A 75 6.98 -2.34 -11.02
C ILE A 75 8.05 -1.67 -11.89
N ASP A 76 7.68 -1.17 -13.07
CA ASP A 76 8.60 -0.45 -13.95
C ASP A 76 9.12 0.84 -13.33
N HIS A 77 8.26 1.58 -12.62
CA HIS A 77 8.66 2.75 -11.85
C HIS A 77 9.69 2.36 -10.79
N LEU A 78 9.41 1.35 -9.97
CA LEU A 78 10.32 0.88 -8.93
C LEU A 78 11.64 0.37 -9.50
N ARG A 79 11.62 -0.36 -10.63
CA ARG A 79 12.83 -0.83 -11.31
C ARG A 79 13.75 0.31 -11.73
N ARG A 80 13.18 1.45 -12.14
CA ARG A 80 13.94 2.62 -12.62
C ARG A 80 14.38 3.58 -11.51
N HIS A 81 13.59 3.68 -10.45
CA HIS A 81 13.72 4.78 -9.48
C HIS A 81 13.87 4.34 -8.01
N SER A 82 13.68 3.07 -7.68
CA SER A 82 13.71 2.63 -6.28
C SER A 82 15.13 2.56 -5.74
N THR A 83 15.40 3.36 -4.72
CA THR A 83 16.62 3.32 -3.88
C THR A 83 16.35 2.72 -2.49
N TRP A 84 15.18 2.09 -2.31
CA TRP A 84 14.73 1.56 -1.02
C TRP A 84 15.71 0.54 -0.44
N ARG A 85 16.08 0.74 0.84
CA ARG A 85 16.91 -0.16 1.64
C ARG A 85 16.19 -0.52 2.94
N GLU A 86 16.50 -1.69 3.50
CA GLU A 86 15.71 -2.29 4.60
C GLU A 86 15.62 -1.41 5.86
N ASN A 87 16.69 -0.68 6.17
CA ASN A 87 16.80 0.18 7.34
C ASN A 87 16.30 1.62 7.12
N ILE A 88 15.77 1.97 5.94
CA ILE A 88 15.43 3.36 5.61
C ILE A 88 14.45 4.01 6.58
N MET A 89 13.52 3.23 7.14
CA MET A 89 12.55 3.74 8.13
C MET A 89 13.21 4.06 9.48
N LEU A 90 14.30 3.37 9.83
CA LEU A 90 15.09 3.68 11.02
C LEU A 90 15.90 4.96 10.79
N GLU A 91 16.57 5.06 9.65
CA GLU A 91 17.33 6.26 9.28
C GLU A 91 16.43 7.50 9.25
N ALA A 92 15.26 7.40 8.63
CA ALA A 92 14.32 8.51 8.57
C ALA A 92 13.76 8.89 9.95
N ARG A 93 13.61 7.94 10.88
CA ARG A 93 13.29 8.25 12.29
C ARG A 93 14.41 9.07 12.94
N GLU A 94 15.66 8.65 12.79
CA GLU A 94 16.81 9.37 13.35
C GLU A 94 16.91 10.81 12.82
N VAL A 95 16.63 11.00 11.53
CA VAL A 95 16.59 12.34 10.91
C VAL A 95 15.39 13.14 11.43
N ALA A 96 14.21 12.53 11.52
CA ALA A 96 13.00 13.18 12.06
C ALA A 96 13.23 13.72 13.48
N GLU A 97 13.85 12.93 14.35
CA GLU A 97 14.13 13.29 15.75
C GLU A 97 15.13 14.45 15.89
N ARG A 98 15.94 14.72 14.85
CA ARG A 98 16.97 15.79 14.84
C ARG A 98 16.59 16.99 13.98
N THR A 99 15.44 16.98 13.31
CA THR A 99 15.02 18.03 12.38
C THR A 99 13.91 18.87 12.99
N ASP A 100 14.24 20.05 13.51
CA ASP A 100 13.28 20.96 14.17
C ASP A 100 12.06 21.29 13.29
N ALA A 101 12.28 21.50 11.99
CA ALA A 101 11.19 21.79 11.05
C ALA A 101 10.19 20.63 10.93
N PHE A 102 10.68 19.38 10.90
CA PHE A 102 9.82 18.19 10.86
C PHE A 102 9.04 18.04 12.17
N LEU A 103 9.70 18.24 13.31
CA LEU A 103 9.06 18.18 14.64
C LEU A 103 7.97 19.25 14.78
N ALA A 104 8.24 20.47 14.31
CA ALA A 104 7.26 21.55 14.30
C ALA A 104 6.05 21.22 13.42
N GLU A 105 6.26 20.78 12.18
CA GLU A 105 5.17 20.40 11.26
C GLU A 105 4.35 19.21 11.79
N SER A 106 5.02 18.18 12.33
CA SER A 106 4.37 17.04 12.97
C SER A 106 3.51 17.48 14.17
N SER A 107 4.02 18.39 15.00
CA SER A 107 3.30 18.86 16.19
C SER A 107 2.00 19.61 15.87
N LEU A 108 1.90 20.25 14.69
CA LEU A 108 0.66 20.90 14.24
C LEU A 108 -0.50 19.92 14.01
N LEU A 109 -0.21 18.62 13.86
CA LEU A 109 -1.23 17.59 13.67
C LEU A 109 -1.80 17.04 14.99
N ARG A 110 -1.24 17.44 16.15
CA ARG A 110 -1.68 16.96 17.47
C ARG A 110 -3.14 17.32 17.76
N GLY A 111 -3.93 16.33 18.18
CA GLY A 111 -5.34 16.52 18.50
C GLY A 111 -6.26 16.71 17.30
N SER A 112 -5.76 16.59 16.06
CA SER A 112 -6.59 16.64 14.86
C SER A 112 -7.46 15.37 14.72
N ALA A 113 -8.61 15.51 14.06
CA ALA A 113 -9.50 14.37 13.81
C ALA A 113 -8.84 13.32 12.91
N GLU A 114 -7.98 13.77 11.98
CA GLU A 114 -7.22 12.94 11.06
C GLU A 114 -6.26 12.00 11.80
N MET A 115 -5.74 12.39 12.96
CA MET A 115 -4.84 11.55 13.76
C MET A 115 -5.58 10.60 14.71
N SER A 116 -6.91 10.64 14.80
CA SER A 116 -7.69 9.78 15.70
C SER A 116 -7.51 8.27 15.41
N ALA A 117 -7.10 7.90 14.20
CA ALA A 117 -6.88 6.51 13.78
C ALA A 117 -5.41 6.24 13.39
N ILE A 118 -4.46 7.04 13.90
CA ILE A 118 -3.06 7.00 13.48
C ILE A 118 -2.41 5.63 13.70
N ALA A 119 -2.73 4.92 14.79
CA ALA A 119 -2.16 3.60 15.07
C ALA A 119 -2.58 2.55 14.02
N ARG A 120 -3.88 2.45 13.73
CA ARG A 120 -4.42 1.59 12.66
C ARG A 120 -3.89 1.96 11.28
N GLU A 121 -3.76 3.25 11.01
CA GLU A 121 -3.16 3.72 9.76
C GLU A 121 -1.68 3.33 9.68
N HIS A 122 -0.94 3.50 10.76
CA HIS A 122 0.47 3.18 10.83
C HIS A 122 0.73 1.69 10.64
N LEU A 123 -0.15 0.80 11.11
CA LEU A 123 -0.05 -0.62 10.78
C LEU A 123 -0.13 -0.88 9.27
N ALA A 124 -1.03 -0.21 8.56
CA ALA A 124 -1.15 -0.34 7.11
C ALA A 124 0.10 0.18 6.38
N VAL A 125 0.68 1.29 6.86
CA VAL A 125 1.92 1.85 6.29
C VAL A 125 3.12 0.98 6.63
N CYS A 126 3.26 0.53 7.88
CA CYS A 126 4.29 -0.41 8.33
C CYS A 126 4.27 -1.67 7.48
N PHE A 127 3.08 -2.20 7.17
CA PHE A 127 2.92 -3.33 6.27
C PHE A 127 3.45 -3.04 4.87
N ALA A 128 3.04 -1.93 4.26
CA ALA A 128 3.53 -1.52 2.95
C ALA A 128 5.06 -1.28 2.93
N CYS A 129 5.62 -0.60 3.93
CA CYS A 129 7.08 -0.42 4.09
C CYS A 129 7.82 -1.75 4.25
N THR A 130 7.25 -2.71 4.98
CA THR A 130 7.86 -4.03 5.15
C THR A 130 7.86 -4.79 3.82
N LEU A 131 6.77 -4.72 3.05
CA LEU A 131 6.68 -5.37 1.74
C LEU A 131 7.68 -4.81 0.71
N ARG A 132 8.15 -3.57 0.85
CA ARG A 132 9.17 -2.99 -0.04
C ARG A 132 10.52 -3.69 0.01
N ASN A 133 10.75 -4.51 1.03
CA ASN A 133 11.97 -5.33 1.15
C ASN A 133 11.88 -6.66 0.39
N LEU A 134 10.72 -6.99 -0.18
CA LEU A 134 10.50 -8.18 -0.99
C LEU A 134 10.63 -7.87 -2.49
N PRO A 135 10.86 -8.91 -3.32
CA PRO A 135 10.64 -8.79 -4.76
C PRO A 135 9.24 -8.26 -5.04
N THR A 136 9.12 -7.32 -5.98
CA THR A 136 7.88 -6.56 -6.23
C THR A 136 6.69 -7.46 -6.57
N GLN A 137 6.93 -8.59 -7.25
CA GLN A 137 5.90 -9.57 -7.58
C GLN A 137 5.34 -10.26 -6.33
N GLN A 138 6.16 -10.51 -5.31
CA GLN A 138 5.73 -11.13 -4.05
C GLN A 138 4.84 -10.18 -3.26
N ALA A 139 5.26 -8.92 -3.14
CA ALA A 139 4.46 -7.87 -2.52
C ALA A 139 3.13 -7.66 -3.23
N ALA A 140 3.16 -7.58 -4.57
CA ALA A 140 1.95 -7.40 -5.38
C ALA A 140 0.99 -8.58 -5.25
N ALA A 141 1.47 -9.83 -5.38
CA ALA A 141 0.63 -11.02 -5.27
C ALA A 141 -0.09 -11.10 -3.92
N LEU A 142 0.64 -10.84 -2.82
CA LEU A 142 0.05 -10.81 -1.48
C LEU A 142 -1.03 -9.73 -1.35
N LEU A 143 -0.75 -8.50 -1.79
CA LEU A 143 -1.72 -7.41 -1.72
C LEU A 143 -2.97 -7.70 -2.55
N LEU A 144 -2.80 -8.12 -3.81
CA LEU A 144 -3.90 -8.43 -4.72
C LEU A 144 -4.87 -9.43 -4.10
N VAL A 145 -4.34 -10.54 -3.58
CA VAL A 145 -5.18 -11.61 -3.03
C VAL A 145 -5.67 -11.28 -1.63
N GLU A 146 -4.77 -10.92 -0.73
CA GLU A 146 -5.11 -10.85 0.69
C GLU A 146 -5.69 -9.50 1.10
N VAL A 147 -5.56 -8.43 0.31
CA VAL A 147 -6.12 -7.10 0.65
C VAL A 147 -7.20 -6.66 -0.34
N TYR A 148 -6.97 -6.90 -1.63
CA TYR A 148 -7.82 -6.40 -2.72
C TYR A 148 -8.79 -7.45 -3.28
N GLY A 149 -8.84 -8.64 -2.68
CA GLY A 149 -9.89 -9.63 -2.89
C GLY A 149 -9.87 -10.33 -4.24
N PHE A 150 -8.75 -10.27 -4.97
CA PHE A 150 -8.56 -11.11 -6.15
C PHE A 150 -8.34 -12.56 -5.73
N THR A 151 -8.76 -13.50 -6.57
CA THR A 151 -8.35 -14.89 -6.47
C THR A 151 -6.87 -15.05 -6.84
N VAL A 152 -6.27 -16.17 -6.47
CA VAL A 152 -4.88 -16.49 -6.84
C VAL A 152 -4.72 -16.58 -8.36
N ASP A 153 -5.74 -17.05 -9.08
CA ASP A 153 -5.72 -17.17 -10.53
C ASP A 153 -5.76 -15.79 -11.21
N GLU A 154 -6.66 -14.90 -10.76
CA GLU A 154 -6.69 -13.51 -11.25
C GLU A 154 -5.38 -12.77 -10.94
N ALA A 155 -4.84 -12.94 -9.74
CA ALA A 155 -3.54 -12.35 -9.38
C ALA A 155 -2.41 -12.87 -10.27
N ALA A 156 -2.44 -14.15 -10.65
CA ALA A 156 -1.50 -14.73 -11.60
C ALA A 156 -1.63 -14.09 -12.99
N GLY A 157 -2.86 -13.90 -13.50
CA GLY A 157 -3.11 -13.18 -14.75
C GLY A 157 -2.71 -11.71 -14.72
N ILE A 158 -2.92 -11.03 -13.58
CA ILE A 158 -2.49 -9.64 -13.35
C ILE A 158 -0.95 -9.51 -13.34
N LEU A 159 -0.25 -10.54 -12.89
CA LEU A 159 1.21 -10.53 -12.76
C LEU A 159 1.94 -11.24 -13.91
N ASP A 160 1.22 -11.67 -14.95
CA ASP A 160 1.74 -12.45 -16.07
C ASP A 160 2.55 -13.68 -15.61
N ALA A 161 1.96 -14.44 -14.69
CA ALA A 161 2.58 -15.56 -14.02
C ALA A 161 1.67 -16.80 -14.03
N SER A 162 2.24 -17.96 -13.76
CA SER A 162 1.44 -19.16 -13.49
C SER A 162 0.80 -19.09 -12.10
N PHE A 163 -0.33 -19.80 -11.92
CA PHE A 163 -0.98 -20.00 -10.62
C PHE A 163 0.02 -20.47 -9.53
N GLY A 164 0.91 -21.40 -9.89
CA GLY A 164 1.94 -21.92 -8.98
C GLY A 164 2.94 -20.84 -8.54
N GLN A 165 3.37 -19.97 -9.46
CA GLN A 165 4.24 -18.83 -9.12
C GLN A 165 3.54 -17.85 -8.19
N ALA A 166 2.29 -17.46 -8.50
CA ALA A 166 1.52 -16.54 -7.66
C ALA A 166 1.31 -17.11 -6.24
N LYS A 167 0.97 -18.40 -6.12
CA LYS A 167 0.83 -19.08 -4.83
C LYS A 167 2.15 -19.08 -4.04
N ASN A 168 3.27 -19.40 -4.68
CA ASN A 168 4.58 -19.40 -4.04
C ASN A 168 4.97 -17.99 -3.56
N TRP A 169 4.71 -16.97 -4.39
CA TRP A 169 4.95 -15.57 -4.04
C TRP A 169 4.18 -15.12 -2.79
N ILE A 170 2.89 -15.47 -2.70
CA ILE A 170 2.05 -15.19 -1.52
C ILE A 170 2.64 -15.87 -0.28
N GLN A 171 3.01 -17.15 -0.39
CA GLN A 171 3.60 -17.92 0.72
C GLN A 171 4.94 -17.33 1.18
N SER A 172 5.83 -16.98 0.24
CA SER A 172 7.11 -16.33 0.56
C SER A 172 6.91 -14.98 1.24
N ALA A 173 5.98 -14.15 0.76
CA ALA A 173 5.68 -12.87 1.36
C ALA A 173 5.15 -13.01 2.80
N ARG A 174 4.23 -13.97 3.04
CA ARG A 174 3.76 -14.27 4.40
C ARG A 174 4.88 -14.75 5.32
N GLY A 175 5.74 -15.65 4.83
CA GLY A 175 6.90 -16.15 5.58
C GLY A 175 7.81 -15.00 6.03
N TYR A 176 8.13 -14.09 5.11
CA TYR A 176 8.92 -12.89 5.40
C TYR A 176 8.25 -11.98 6.43
N LEU A 177 6.95 -11.70 6.29
CA LEU A 177 6.22 -10.86 7.25
C LEU A 177 6.19 -11.47 8.65
N ASN A 178 5.95 -12.78 8.75
CA ASN A 178 5.96 -13.49 10.02
C ASN A 178 7.34 -13.41 10.71
N ASP A 179 8.41 -13.65 9.97
CA ASP A 179 9.78 -13.55 10.50
C ASP A 179 10.12 -12.11 10.91
N LYS A 180 9.86 -11.14 10.02
CA LYS A 180 10.19 -9.74 10.27
C LYS A 180 9.42 -9.18 11.46
N TYR A 181 8.13 -9.49 11.59
CA TYR A 181 7.36 -9.02 12.74
C TYR A 181 7.64 -9.82 14.00
N GLY A 182 7.95 -11.10 13.89
CA GLY A 182 8.41 -11.94 14.98
C GLY A 182 9.68 -11.42 15.65
N THR A 183 10.53 -10.71 14.89
CA THR A 183 11.77 -10.13 15.42
C THR A 183 11.62 -8.68 15.87
N THR A 184 10.79 -7.88 15.18
CA THR A 184 10.81 -6.41 15.37
C THR A 184 9.58 -5.82 16.06
N CYS A 185 8.40 -6.42 15.94
CA CYS A 185 7.16 -5.75 16.34
C CYS A 185 6.74 -6.06 17.78
N ALA A 186 6.72 -5.04 18.63
CA ALA A 186 6.28 -5.19 20.02
C ALA A 186 4.82 -5.62 20.17
N LEU A 187 3.93 -5.21 19.26
CA LEU A 187 2.51 -5.59 19.31
C LEU A 187 2.27 -7.08 19.02
N ILE A 188 3.24 -7.76 18.38
CA ILE A 188 3.15 -9.18 18.01
C ILE A 188 3.88 -10.03 19.05
N THR A 189 5.15 -9.74 19.33
CA THR A 189 5.94 -10.59 20.23
C THR A 189 6.00 -10.12 21.67
N LYS A 190 5.62 -8.87 21.97
CA LYS A 190 5.83 -8.20 23.27
C LYS A 190 7.30 -7.95 23.64
N GLN A 191 8.26 -8.59 22.98
CA GLN A 191 9.71 -8.34 23.14
C GLN A 191 10.35 -7.65 21.93
N GLY A 192 9.60 -7.43 20.86
CA GLY A 192 10.06 -6.65 19.72
C GLY A 192 10.36 -5.20 20.13
N VAL A 193 11.34 -4.59 19.47
CA VAL A 193 11.83 -3.24 19.82
C VAL A 193 11.00 -2.10 19.21
N CYS A 194 10.16 -2.38 18.21
CA CYS A 194 9.39 -1.35 17.52
C CYS A 194 8.02 -1.13 18.18
N HIS A 195 7.80 0.10 18.67
CA HIS A 195 6.57 0.56 19.31
C HIS A 195 5.86 1.71 18.57
N GLN A 196 6.23 1.99 17.31
CA GLN A 196 5.76 3.19 16.59
C GLN A 196 4.23 3.33 16.54
N CYS A 197 3.47 2.24 16.47
CA CYS A 197 2.00 2.31 16.46
C CYS A 197 1.44 2.97 17.72
N VAL A 198 1.97 2.61 18.89
CA VAL A 198 1.49 3.11 20.20
C VAL A 198 2.12 4.47 20.51
N GLU A 199 3.42 4.64 20.23
CA GLU A 199 4.14 5.92 20.40
C GLU A 199 3.47 7.05 19.61
N LEU A 200 3.07 6.78 18.36
CA LEU A 200 2.37 7.78 17.53
C LEU A 200 0.98 8.08 18.07
N SER A 201 0.25 7.07 18.55
CA SER A 201 -1.07 7.30 19.12
C SER A 201 -0.99 8.18 20.36
N GLU A 202 -0.06 7.89 21.26
CA GLU A 202 0.21 8.72 22.44
C GLU A 202 0.62 10.15 22.04
N PHE A 203 1.56 10.29 21.11
CA PHE A 203 2.04 11.59 20.64
C PHE A 203 0.92 12.46 20.06
N PHE A 204 0.03 11.89 19.26
CA PHE A 204 -1.06 12.62 18.62
C PHE A 204 -2.33 12.72 19.47
N HIS A 205 -2.34 12.10 20.66
CA HIS A 205 -3.54 11.86 21.46
C HIS A 205 -4.65 11.14 20.65
N GLY A 206 -4.22 10.17 19.84
CA GLY A 206 -5.11 9.28 19.11
C GLY A 206 -6.00 8.52 20.10
N ARG A 207 -7.27 8.29 19.71
CA ARG A 207 -8.25 7.62 20.58
C ARG A 207 -8.03 6.10 20.69
N GLN A 208 -6.87 5.59 20.31
CA GLN A 208 -6.62 4.16 20.13
C GLN A 208 -5.28 3.75 20.75
N ASP A 209 -5.31 3.01 21.85
CA ASP A 209 -4.08 2.59 22.53
C ASP A 209 -3.37 1.48 21.75
N ASP A 210 -4.01 0.31 21.59
CA ASP A 210 -3.46 -0.83 20.85
C ASP A 210 -4.36 -1.23 19.67
N PRO A 211 -3.88 -1.08 18.42
CA PRO A 211 -4.69 -1.41 17.26
C PRO A 211 -4.95 -2.92 17.03
N LEU A 212 -4.25 -3.80 17.75
CA LEU A 212 -4.41 -5.26 17.68
C LEU A 212 -5.01 -5.86 18.96
N GLU A 213 -5.51 -5.02 19.88
CA GLU A 213 -6.18 -5.51 21.09
C GLU A 213 -7.34 -6.47 20.76
N GLY A 214 -7.42 -7.57 21.51
CA GLY A 214 -8.46 -8.60 21.31
C GLY A 214 -8.29 -9.48 20.06
N THR A 215 -7.23 -9.30 19.27
CA THR A 215 -6.92 -10.14 18.10
C THR A 215 -5.89 -11.22 18.43
N ALA A 216 -5.63 -12.12 17.47
CA ALA A 216 -4.55 -13.11 17.55
C ALA A 216 -3.13 -12.50 17.47
N ARG A 217 -3.01 -11.20 17.16
CA ARG A 217 -1.73 -10.47 17.02
C ARG A 217 -0.76 -11.14 16.03
N ASP A 218 -1.29 -11.54 14.90
CA ASP A 218 -0.54 -12.17 13.81
C ASP A 218 -0.63 -11.35 12.51
N VAL A 219 -0.03 -11.87 11.44
CA VAL A 219 -0.09 -11.25 10.11
C VAL A 219 -1.54 -11.16 9.60
N ASP A 220 -2.41 -12.10 9.95
CA ASP A 220 -3.82 -12.09 9.52
C ASP A 220 -4.62 -10.96 10.19
N ALA A 221 -4.40 -10.70 11.48
CA ALA A 221 -4.98 -9.56 12.18
C ALA A 221 -4.55 -8.22 11.54
N ARG A 222 -3.29 -8.11 11.10
CA ARG A 222 -2.82 -6.92 10.36
C ARG A 222 -3.47 -6.80 9.00
N ILE A 223 -3.56 -7.90 8.24
CA ILE A 223 -4.23 -7.91 6.92
C ILE A 223 -5.71 -7.52 7.05
N ALA A 224 -6.40 -7.93 8.11
CA ALA A 224 -7.77 -7.50 8.37
C ALA A 224 -7.88 -5.96 8.46
N ILE A 225 -6.95 -5.30 9.16
CA ILE A 225 -6.87 -3.83 9.21
C ILE A 225 -6.60 -3.24 7.81
N LEU A 226 -5.74 -3.86 7.01
CA LEU A 226 -5.52 -3.41 5.63
C LEU A 226 -6.78 -3.55 4.76
N ARG A 227 -7.58 -4.61 4.94
CA ARG A 227 -8.86 -4.81 4.25
C ARG A 227 -9.89 -3.76 4.64
N GLU A 228 -10.02 -3.47 5.94
CA GLU A 228 -10.86 -2.37 6.45
C GLU A 228 -10.48 -1.01 5.83
N ARG A 229 -9.20 -0.84 5.51
CA ARG A 229 -8.63 0.39 4.97
C ARG A 229 -8.23 0.28 3.48
N ARG A 230 -8.79 -0.66 2.73
CA ARG A 230 -8.34 -0.98 1.36
C ARG A 230 -8.46 0.18 0.36
N GLU A 231 -9.33 1.14 0.63
CA GLU A 231 -9.51 2.37 -0.16
C GLU A 231 -8.91 3.62 0.48
N ALA A 232 -8.40 3.52 1.72
CA ALA A 232 -7.83 4.65 2.44
C ALA A 232 -6.50 5.07 1.81
N THR A 233 -6.22 6.37 1.81
CA THR A 233 -4.89 6.89 1.45
C THR A 233 -4.01 7.06 2.68
N LEU A 234 -2.72 7.34 2.48
CA LEU A 234 -1.87 7.82 3.55
C LEU A 234 -2.47 9.09 4.17
N GLY A 235 -2.56 9.13 5.49
CA GLY A 235 -2.95 10.31 6.24
C GLY A 235 -1.82 11.34 6.29
N PRO A 236 -2.11 12.53 6.83
CA PRO A 236 -1.20 13.69 6.79
C PRO A 236 0.20 13.38 7.34
N TRP A 237 0.29 12.73 8.50
CA TRP A 237 1.58 12.43 9.12
C TRP A 237 2.40 11.43 8.30
N HIS A 238 1.77 10.37 7.77
CA HIS A 238 2.49 9.42 6.93
C HIS A 238 2.94 10.02 5.59
N LYS A 239 2.20 10.99 5.03
CA LYS A 239 2.66 11.75 3.86
C LYS A 239 3.88 12.60 4.19
N LEU A 240 3.85 13.31 5.32
CA LEU A 240 5.00 14.06 5.83
C LEU A 240 6.22 13.14 6.00
N MET A 241 6.01 11.99 6.63
CA MET A 241 7.05 10.98 6.84
C MET A 241 7.58 10.45 5.50
N MET A 242 6.74 10.11 4.52
CA MET A 242 7.22 9.64 3.21
C MET A 242 8.02 10.69 2.43
N ARG A 243 7.74 11.99 2.59
CA ARG A 243 8.59 13.06 2.05
C ARG A 243 9.98 13.06 2.70
N LEU A 244 10.04 12.89 4.02
CA LEU A 244 11.32 12.77 4.71
C LEU A 244 12.12 11.55 4.23
N VAL A 245 11.46 10.41 3.97
CA VAL A 245 12.13 9.24 3.36
C VAL A 245 12.77 9.60 2.03
N ASP A 246 12.08 10.37 1.17
CA ASP A 246 12.67 10.79 -0.11
C ASP A 246 13.92 11.62 0.08
N ASP A 247 13.92 12.52 1.06
CA ASP A 247 15.08 13.37 1.33
C ASP A 247 16.26 12.55 1.84
N VAL A 248 16.01 11.57 2.72
CA VAL A 248 17.05 10.63 3.21
C VAL A 248 17.56 9.71 2.10
N LEU A 249 16.73 9.34 1.12
CA LEU A 249 17.15 8.52 -0.02
C LEU A 249 17.95 9.30 -1.07
N LYS A 250 17.84 10.64 -1.10
CA LYS A 250 18.57 11.53 -2.02
C LYS A 250 19.90 12.02 -1.46
N GLY A 251 20.00 12.14 -0.14
CA GLY A 251 21.23 12.52 0.59
C GLY A 251 22.24 11.37 0.67
#